data_AF-A0A7S2VNM7-F1
#
_entry.id   AF-A0A7S2VNM7-F1
#
_cell.length_a   1.000
_cell.length_b   1.000
_cell.length_c   1.000
_cell.angle_alpha   90.00
_cell.angle_beta   90.00
_cell.angle_gamma   90.00
#
_symmetry.space_group_name_H-M   'P 1'
#
loop_
_entity.id
_entity.type
_entity.pdbx_description
1 polymer ?
#
loop_
_entity_poly.entity_id
_entity_poly.type
_entity_poly.pdbx_seq_one_letter_code
_entity_poly.pdbx_strand_id
1 'polypeptide(L)'
;AAQPRTMPRQAAPPERLEEALEPEIVLAVLPKLMNSQVVLLMKGETWASHKALSGYIAFHHLLLAICRANPKVQQEVENRIARFLSVEGERVKAKTPNLGEFICLLSASGRYNWCDVAAPLLGEVFDRHVLWLLKKHPRMGDLADAGADRHRLRLTFESAVVSLRLLMFNVWFLNNVAKVPRAHPEDNNDKTCAVASCTLARYERMCGLPPRSQVEAVHRAVTRIC
;
A
#
# COMPACT_ATOMS: atom_id res chain seq x y z
N ALA A 1 -57.49 -37.08 5.52
CA ALA A 1 -56.71 -35.88 5.88
C ALA A 1 -55.41 -35.89 5.08
N ALA A 2 -55.26 -35.00 4.11
CA ALA A 2 -54.06 -34.91 3.28
C ALA A 2 -53.01 -34.04 4.00
N GLN A 3 -51.81 -34.58 4.20
CA GLN A 3 -50.69 -33.81 4.75
C GLN A 3 -50.20 -32.77 3.72
N PRO A 4 -49.85 -31.53 4.14
CA PRO A 4 -49.38 -30.52 3.21
C PRO A 4 -47.95 -30.86 2.77
N ARG A 5 -47.73 -30.85 1.45
CA ARG A 5 -46.40 -30.95 0.83
C ARG A 5 -45.55 -29.76 1.29
N THR A 6 -44.55 -30.01 2.12
CA THR A 6 -43.45 -29.08 2.37
C THR A 6 -42.70 -28.84 1.06
N MET A 7 -42.80 -27.62 0.53
CA MET A 7 -41.98 -27.21 -0.60
C MET A 7 -40.50 -27.21 -0.19
N PRO A 8 -39.59 -27.70 -1.04
CA PRO A 8 -38.17 -27.64 -0.77
C PRO A 8 -37.73 -26.17 -0.67
N ARG A 9 -37.11 -25.84 0.46
CA ARG A 9 -36.48 -24.55 0.74
C ARG A 9 -35.48 -24.28 -0.38
N GLN A 10 -35.73 -23.25 -1.20
CA GLN A 10 -34.78 -22.82 -2.22
C GLN A 10 -33.44 -22.53 -1.54
N ALA A 11 -32.38 -23.24 -1.97
CA ALA A 11 -31.03 -22.96 -1.52
C ALA A 11 -30.68 -21.52 -1.93
N ALA A 12 -30.17 -20.73 -0.98
CA ALA A 12 -29.66 -19.40 -1.29
C ALA A 12 -28.63 -19.50 -2.43
N PRO A 13 -28.57 -18.51 -3.35
CA PRO A 13 -27.54 -18.47 -4.37
C PRO A 13 -26.16 -18.64 -3.71
N PRO A 14 -25.22 -19.37 -4.33
CA PRO A 14 -23.88 -19.50 -3.77
C PRO A 14 -23.29 -18.09 -3.56
N GLU A 15 -22.88 -17.81 -2.32
CA GLU A 15 -22.18 -16.58 -1.96
C GLU A 15 -20.98 -16.43 -2.91
N ARG A 16 -20.82 -15.24 -3.50
CA ARG A 16 -19.70 -15.03 -4.42
C ARG A 16 -18.41 -15.19 -3.62
N LEU A 17 -17.39 -15.82 -4.21
CA LEU A 17 -16.12 -16.11 -3.52
C LEU A 17 -15.56 -14.87 -2.79
N GLU A 18 -15.68 -13.69 -3.40
CA GLU A 18 -15.20 -12.42 -2.87
C GLU A 18 -15.91 -11.98 -1.57
N GLU A 19 -17.20 -12.30 -1.43
CA GLU A 19 -18.03 -11.98 -0.26
C GLU A 19 -17.69 -12.87 0.94
N ALA A 20 -17.26 -14.10 0.67
CA ALA A 20 -16.82 -15.08 1.66
C ALA A 20 -15.36 -14.89 2.14
N LEU A 21 -14.60 -13.96 1.55
CA LEU A 21 -13.21 -13.72 1.96
C LEU A 21 -13.14 -12.94 3.29
N GLU A 22 -12.48 -13.53 4.28
CA GLU A 22 -12.25 -12.87 5.57
C GLU A 22 -11.24 -11.71 5.44
N PRO A 23 -11.54 -10.52 5.99
CA PRO A 23 -10.66 -9.34 5.90
C PRO A 23 -9.23 -9.60 6.37
N GLU A 24 -9.06 -10.38 7.44
CA GLU A 24 -7.77 -10.70 8.02
C GLU A 24 -6.87 -11.44 7.04
N ILE A 25 -7.44 -12.39 6.27
CA ILE A 25 -6.70 -13.19 5.28
C ILE A 25 -6.30 -12.29 4.11
N VAL A 26 -7.24 -11.54 3.55
CA VAL A 26 -6.99 -10.66 2.39
C VAL A 26 -5.88 -9.67 2.72
N LEU A 27 -5.99 -9.00 3.87
CA LEU A 27 -5.05 -7.96 4.29
C LEU A 27 -3.76 -8.50 4.90
N ALA A 28 -3.65 -9.80 5.17
CA ALA A 28 -2.39 -10.47 5.51
C ALA A 28 -1.60 -10.90 4.25
N VAL A 29 -2.30 -11.17 3.14
CA VAL A 29 -1.70 -11.73 1.92
C VAL A 29 -1.41 -10.66 0.87
N LEU A 30 -2.42 -9.88 0.45
CA LEU A 30 -2.27 -8.99 -0.70
C LEU A 30 -1.24 -7.87 -0.48
N PRO A 31 -1.24 -7.14 0.65
CA PRO A 31 -0.22 -6.13 0.91
C PRO A 31 1.20 -6.71 0.90
N LYS A 32 1.37 -7.94 1.42
CA LYS A 32 2.65 -8.64 1.40
C LYS A 32 3.07 -9.01 -0.02
N LEU A 33 2.16 -9.52 -0.84
CA LEU A 33 2.44 -9.83 -2.25
C LEU A 33 2.83 -8.58 -3.03
N MET A 34 2.11 -7.46 -2.83
CA MET A 34 2.43 -6.15 -3.39
C MET A 34 3.83 -5.70 -2.95
N ASN A 35 4.08 -5.59 -1.64
CA ASN A 35 5.36 -5.12 -1.13
C ASN A 35 6.55 -6.01 -1.56
N SER A 36 6.34 -7.32 -1.69
CA SER A 36 7.36 -8.23 -2.23
C SER A 36 7.76 -7.89 -3.66
N GLN A 37 6.83 -7.43 -4.50
CA GLN A 37 7.16 -6.98 -5.85
C GLN A 37 8.06 -5.74 -5.84
N VAL A 38 7.84 -4.82 -4.88
CA VAL A 38 8.72 -3.65 -4.72
C VAL A 38 10.13 -4.06 -4.36
N VAL A 39 10.28 -5.06 -3.49
CA VAL A 39 11.59 -5.61 -3.15
C VAL A 39 12.27 -6.21 -4.39
N LEU A 40 11.53 -6.91 -5.25
CA LEU A 40 12.08 -7.42 -6.52
C LEU A 40 12.47 -6.29 -7.48
N LEU A 41 11.67 -5.23 -7.59
CA LEU A 41 12.00 -4.04 -8.39
C LEU A 41 13.32 -3.41 -7.94
N MET A 42 13.55 -3.30 -6.64
CA MET A 42 14.77 -2.68 -6.10
C MET A 42 16.03 -3.55 -6.26
N LYS A 43 15.90 -4.85 -6.59
CA LYS A 43 17.05 -5.74 -6.85
C LYS A 43 17.66 -5.55 -8.24
N GLY A 44 17.01 -4.82 -9.15
CA GLY A 44 17.67 -4.18 -10.29
C GLY A 44 17.78 -4.99 -11.58
N GLU A 45 17.21 -6.19 -11.69
CA GLU A 45 17.17 -6.90 -12.98
C GLU A 45 16.04 -6.34 -13.87
N THR A 46 16.34 -5.90 -15.09
CA THR A 46 15.42 -5.15 -15.97
C THR A 46 14.17 -5.96 -16.36
N TRP A 47 14.35 -7.25 -16.68
CA TRP A 47 13.26 -8.16 -17.03
C TRP A 47 12.40 -8.50 -15.80
N ALA A 48 13.06 -8.74 -14.66
CA ALA A 48 12.41 -8.97 -13.38
C ALA A 48 11.61 -7.73 -12.95
N SER A 49 12.10 -6.53 -13.29
CA SER A 49 11.44 -5.26 -12.97
C SER A 49 10.11 -5.09 -13.71
N HIS A 50 10.02 -5.43 -14.99
CA HIS A 50 8.74 -5.31 -15.71
C HIS A 50 7.68 -6.28 -15.17
N LYS A 51 8.07 -7.52 -14.88
CA LYS A 51 7.18 -8.52 -14.30
C LYS A 51 6.79 -8.19 -12.86
N ALA A 52 7.73 -7.74 -12.04
CA ALA A 52 7.46 -7.29 -10.68
C ALA A 52 6.47 -6.12 -10.66
N LEU A 53 6.67 -5.12 -11.53
CA LEU A 53 5.72 -3.99 -11.64
C LEU A 53 4.33 -4.44 -12.08
N SER A 54 4.27 -5.34 -13.08
CA SER A 54 3.00 -5.88 -13.56
C SER A 54 2.28 -6.65 -12.45
N GLY A 55 3.02 -7.47 -11.68
CA GLY A 55 2.51 -8.17 -10.51
C GLY A 55 2.01 -7.20 -9.43
N TYR A 56 2.76 -6.14 -9.14
CA TYR A 56 2.36 -5.13 -8.16
C TYR A 56 1.00 -4.51 -8.52
N ILE A 57 0.85 -4.12 -9.79
CA ILE A 57 -0.37 -3.50 -10.30
C ILE A 57 -1.54 -4.48 -10.32
N ALA A 58 -1.29 -5.74 -10.70
CA ALA A 58 -2.31 -6.79 -10.67
C ALA A 58 -2.81 -7.07 -9.24
N PHE A 59 -1.92 -7.15 -8.26
CA PHE A 59 -2.30 -7.34 -6.86
C PHE A 59 -3.03 -6.11 -6.28
N HIS A 60 -2.61 -4.90 -6.66
CA HIS A 60 -3.35 -3.69 -6.29
C HIS A 60 -4.76 -3.68 -6.89
N HIS A 61 -4.89 -4.04 -8.17
CA HIS A 61 -6.19 -4.17 -8.83
C HIS A 61 -7.08 -5.19 -8.12
N LEU A 62 -6.53 -6.36 -7.77
CA LEU A 62 -7.26 -7.40 -7.04
C LEU A 62 -7.70 -6.92 -5.64
N LEU A 63 -6.83 -6.22 -4.92
CA LEU A 63 -7.17 -5.63 -3.61
C LEU A 63 -8.35 -4.66 -3.73
N LEU A 64 -8.31 -3.76 -4.71
CA LEU A 64 -9.42 -2.82 -4.96
C LEU A 64 -10.72 -3.53 -5.35
N ALA A 65 -10.63 -4.57 -6.19
CA ALA A 65 -11.81 -5.34 -6.61
C ALA A 65 -12.47 -6.03 -5.41
N ILE A 66 -11.69 -6.69 -4.55
CA ILE A 66 -12.18 -7.34 -3.32
C ILE A 66 -12.77 -6.29 -2.37
N CYS A 67 -12.11 -5.16 -2.17
CA CYS A 67 -12.64 -4.08 -1.33
C CYS A 67 -14.00 -3.55 -1.82
N ARG A 68 -14.20 -3.46 -3.14
CA ARG A 68 -15.49 -3.05 -3.72
C ARG A 68 -16.56 -4.13 -3.52
N ALA A 69 -16.20 -5.40 -3.71
CA ALA A 69 -17.12 -6.53 -3.61
C ALA A 69 -17.48 -6.89 -2.16
N ASN A 70 -16.56 -6.67 -1.22
CA ASN A 70 -16.69 -7.03 0.17
C ASN A 70 -16.42 -5.81 1.09
N PRO A 71 -17.48 -5.09 1.49
CA PRO A 71 -17.36 -3.89 2.33
C PRO A 71 -16.68 -4.13 3.68
N LYS A 72 -16.69 -5.37 4.21
CA LYS A 72 -15.98 -5.70 5.46
C LYS A 72 -14.47 -5.54 5.29
N VAL A 73 -13.94 -5.94 4.14
CA VAL A 73 -12.51 -5.78 3.80
C VAL A 73 -12.16 -4.29 3.71
N GLN A 74 -12.97 -3.49 3.01
CA GLN A 74 -12.74 -2.05 2.94
C GLN A 74 -12.81 -1.40 4.32
N GLN A 75 -13.78 -1.77 5.15
CA GLN A 75 -13.90 -1.23 6.51
C GLN A 75 -12.66 -1.57 7.35
N GLU A 76 -12.14 -2.79 7.25
CA GLU A 76 -10.93 -3.17 7.97
C GLU A 76 -9.67 -2.45 7.45
N VAL A 77 -9.58 -2.13 6.14
CA VAL A 77 -8.53 -1.24 5.62
C VAL A 77 -8.58 0.11 6.31
N GLU A 78 -9.75 0.73 6.38
CA GLU A 78 -9.91 2.05 7.02
C GLU A 78 -9.64 1.98 8.54
N ASN A 79 -10.05 0.91 9.20
CA ASN A 79 -9.82 0.69 10.62
C ASN A 79 -8.32 0.56 10.92
N ARG A 80 -7.56 -0.19 10.11
CA ARG A 80 -6.11 -0.34 10.28
C ARG A 80 -5.39 1.00 10.15
N ILE A 81 -5.78 1.83 9.20
CA ILE A 81 -5.19 3.16 9.01
C ILE A 81 -5.59 4.09 10.16
N ALA A 82 -6.85 4.07 10.59
CA ALA A 82 -7.31 4.84 11.74
C ALA A 82 -6.55 4.45 13.02
N ARG A 83 -6.34 3.15 13.28
CA ARG A 83 -5.54 2.66 14.40
C ARG A 83 -4.11 3.18 14.34
N PHE A 84 -3.45 3.07 13.18
CA PHE A 84 -2.10 3.60 12.99
C PHE A 84 -1.98 5.11 13.29
N LEU A 85 -3.00 5.89 12.92
CA LEU A 85 -3.03 7.32 13.18
C LEU A 85 -3.38 7.67 14.64
N SER A 86 -4.11 6.81 15.33
CA SER A 86 -4.68 7.10 16.66
C SER A 86 -3.63 7.43 17.73
N VAL A 87 -2.65 6.55 17.93
CA VAL A 87 -1.60 6.69 18.96
C VAL A 87 -0.29 6.05 18.50
N GLU A 88 0.81 6.47 19.11
CA GLU A 88 2.15 5.98 18.79
C GLU A 88 2.32 4.47 19.02
N GLY A 89 1.70 3.93 20.07
CA GLY A 89 1.72 2.50 20.39
C GLY A 89 1.15 1.58 19.29
N GLU A 90 0.34 2.11 18.37
CA GLU A 90 -0.19 1.34 17.23
C GLU A 90 0.75 1.32 16.02
N ARG A 91 1.77 2.18 16.01
CA ARG A 91 2.75 2.30 14.92
C ARG A 91 3.92 1.35 15.07
N VAL A 92 4.21 0.92 16.30
CA VAL A 92 5.36 0.08 16.64
C VAL A 92 5.38 -1.24 15.87
N LYS A 93 6.58 -1.84 15.78
CA LYS A 93 6.83 -3.09 15.04
C LYS A 93 5.89 -4.25 15.39
N ALA A 94 5.42 -4.34 16.63
CA ALA A 94 4.49 -5.39 17.06
C ALA A 94 3.08 -5.24 16.47
N LYS A 95 2.64 -4.01 16.21
CA LYS A 95 1.28 -3.69 15.74
C LYS A 95 1.24 -3.45 14.23
N THR A 96 2.26 -2.77 13.70
CA THR A 96 2.45 -2.53 12.27
C THR A 96 3.81 -3.08 11.82
N PRO A 97 3.94 -4.41 11.59
CA PRO A 97 5.24 -5.03 11.36
C PRO A 97 5.97 -4.53 10.12
N ASN A 98 5.26 -4.15 9.06
CA ASN A 98 5.86 -3.74 7.81
C ASN A 98 5.19 -2.45 7.29
N LEU A 99 5.97 -1.37 7.25
CA LEU A 99 5.47 -0.06 6.80
C LEU A 99 5.21 -0.01 5.29
N GLY A 100 5.91 -0.81 4.48
CA GLY A 100 5.62 -0.93 3.05
C GLY A 100 4.27 -1.61 2.79
N GLU A 101 3.97 -2.66 3.55
CA GLU A 101 2.64 -3.32 3.53
C GLU A 101 1.55 -2.36 4.01
N PHE A 102 1.83 -1.54 5.03
CA PHE A 102 0.89 -0.50 5.47
C PHE A 102 0.57 0.52 4.36
N ILE A 103 1.56 0.97 3.59
CA ILE A 103 1.31 1.90 2.48
C ILE A 103 0.51 1.24 1.35
N CYS A 104 0.66 -0.08 1.15
CA CYS A 104 -0.21 -0.83 0.24
C CYS A 104 -1.67 -0.75 0.69
N LEU A 105 -1.97 -0.82 2.00
CA LEU A 105 -3.34 -0.61 2.52
C LEU A 105 -3.84 0.81 2.22
N LEU A 106 -2.99 1.82 2.42
CA LEU A 106 -3.33 3.21 2.14
C LEU A 106 -3.72 3.45 0.68
N SER A 107 -3.14 2.69 -0.26
CA SER A 107 -3.50 2.76 -1.68
C SER A 107 -4.96 2.34 -1.97
N ALA A 108 -5.55 1.51 -1.10
CA ALA A 108 -6.95 1.08 -1.18
C ALA A 108 -7.92 1.92 -0.31
N SER A 109 -7.41 2.81 0.54
CA SER A 109 -8.27 3.66 1.37
C SER A 109 -9.05 4.67 0.52
N GLY A 110 -10.33 4.87 0.85
CA GLY A 110 -11.15 5.97 0.34
C GLY A 110 -11.12 7.21 1.25
N ARG A 111 -10.66 7.07 2.51
CA ARG A 111 -10.76 8.11 3.54
C ARG A 111 -9.45 8.83 3.83
N TYR A 112 -8.32 8.16 3.66
CA TYR A 112 -7.00 8.67 4.02
C TYR A 112 -6.10 8.78 2.80
N ASN A 113 -5.15 9.70 2.83
CA ASN A 113 -4.17 9.96 1.80
C ASN A 113 -2.74 10.07 2.38
N TRP A 114 -1.75 10.30 1.51
CA TRP A 114 -0.35 10.39 1.95
C TRP A 114 -0.14 11.48 3.00
N CYS A 115 -0.74 12.65 2.84
CA CYS A 115 -0.57 13.78 3.75
C CYS A 115 -1.05 13.45 5.17
N ASP A 116 -2.07 12.61 5.32
CA ASP A 116 -2.59 12.21 6.63
C ASP A 116 -1.61 11.32 7.39
N VAL A 117 -0.85 10.48 6.67
CA VAL A 117 0.05 9.48 7.27
C VAL A 117 1.53 9.87 7.25
N ALA A 118 1.92 10.85 6.44
CA ALA A 118 3.33 11.09 6.11
C ALA A 118 4.18 11.35 7.35
N ALA A 119 3.76 12.29 8.20
CA ALA A 119 4.48 12.63 9.42
C ALA A 119 4.60 11.45 10.41
N PRO A 120 3.50 10.80 10.85
CA PRO A 120 3.62 9.68 11.80
C PRO A 120 4.34 8.47 11.21
N LEU A 121 4.22 8.22 9.89
CA LEU A 121 4.92 7.13 9.24
C LEU A 121 6.42 7.40 9.13
N LEU A 122 6.82 8.61 8.73
CA LEU A 122 8.24 8.97 8.62
C LEU A 122 8.95 8.97 9.98
N GLY A 123 8.27 9.39 11.06
CA GLY A 123 8.78 9.25 12.42
C GLY A 123 9.14 7.80 12.74
N GLU A 124 8.18 6.89 12.57
CA GLU A 124 8.38 5.45 12.81
C GLU A 124 9.46 4.85 11.88
N VAL A 125 9.58 5.33 10.64
CA VAL A 125 10.67 4.94 9.73
C VAL A 125 12.03 5.32 10.31
N PHE A 126 12.18 6.54 10.79
CA PHE A 126 13.44 7.01 11.38
C PHE A 126 13.78 6.23 12.65
N ASP A 127 12.82 5.98 13.53
CA ASP A 127 13.04 5.20 14.76
C ASP A 127 13.48 3.77 14.45
N ARG A 128 12.81 3.09 13.51
CA ARG A 128 13.18 1.72 13.09
C ARG A 128 14.56 1.66 12.43
N HIS A 129 14.98 2.72 11.75
CA HIS A 129 16.30 2.77 11.12
C HIS A 129 17.44 2.86 12.12
N VAL A 130 17.22 3.43 13.31
CA VAL A 130 18.25 3.51 14.36
C VAL A 130 18.80 2.13 14.70
N LEU A 131 17.95 1.09 14.79
CA LEU A 131 18.42 -0.28 15.02
C LEU A 131 19.41 -0.76 13.95
N TRP A 132 19.13 -0.48 12.68
CA TRP A 132 19.99 -0.90 11.56
C TRP A 132 21.27 -0.06 11.48
N LEU A 133 21.17 1.23 11.78
CA LEU A 133 22.32 2.12 11.92
C LEU A 133 23.27 1.59 12.99
N LEU A 134 22.79 1.34 14.21
CA LEU A 134 23.62 0.88 15.33
C LEU A 134 24.20 -0.52 15.09
N LYS A 135 23.50 -1.40 14.38
CA LYS A 135 24.05 -2.70 13.95
C LYS A 135 25.25 -2.55 13.02
N LYS A 136 25.23 -1.57 12.11
CA LYS A 136 26.30 -1.35 11.13
C LYS A 136 27.42 -0.45 11.67
N HIS A 137 27.06 0.52 12.51
CA HIS A 137 27.94 1.53 13.07
C HIS A 137 27.66 1.70 14.58
N PRO A 138 28.14 0.79 15.45
CA PRO A 138 27.81 0.81 16.89
C PRO A 138 28.20 2.10 17.62
N ARG A 139 29.29 2.75 17.20
CA ARG A 139 29.77 4.04 17.77
C ARG A 139 28.78 5.19 17.60
N MET A 140 27.79 5.05 16.70
CA MET A 140 26.75 6.07 16.51
C MET A 140 25.75 6.15 17.69
N GLY A 141 25.84 5.22 18.64
CA GLY A 141 25.07 5.26 19.89
C GLY A 141 25.59 6.31 20.88
N ASP A 142 26.82 6.78 20.70
CA ASP A 142 27.40 7.82 21.55
C ASP A 142 26.76 9.17 21.21
N LEU A 143 25.91 9.68 22.09
CA LEU A 143 25.17 10.94 21.89
C LEU A 143 26.00 12.18 22.28
N ALA A 144 27.30 12.14 22.02
CA ALA A 144 28.22 13.25 22.33
C ALA A 144 28.19 14.36 21.26
N ASP A 145 27.49 14.14 20.16
CA ASP A 145 27.38 15.07 19.04
C ASP A 145 26.66 16.37 19.46
N ALA A 146 27.28 17.53 19.23
CA ALA A 146 26.65 18.83 19.39
C ALA A 146 26.02 19.30 18.07
N GLY A 147 24.69 19.21 17.97
CA GLY A 147 23.94 19.67 16.78
C GLY A 147 23.97 18.68 15.61
N ALA A 148 23.77 19.21 14.39
CA ALA A 148 23.65 18.40 13.18
C ALA A 148 25.04 18.00 12.63
N ASP A 149 25.51 16.80 12.97
CA ASP A 149 26.71 16.22 12.38
C ASP A 149 26.44 15.63 10.98
N ARG A 150 27.19 16.10 9.98
CA ARG A 150 27.10 15.62 8.60
C ARG A 150 27.54 14.17 8.45
N HIS A 151 28.52 13.72 9.24
CA HIS A 151 28.99 12.34 9.17
C HIS A 151 27.91 11.38 9.67
N ARG A 152 27.30 11.69 10.83
CA ARG A 152 26.12 11.00 11.35
C ARG A 152 24.96 10.94 10.37
N LEU A 153 24.59 12.08 9.79
CA LEU A 153 23.50 12.14 8.81
C LEU A 153 23.80 11.21 7.63
N ARG A 154 25.00 11.29 7.07
CA ARG A 154 25.43 10.44 5.95
C ARG A 154 25.30 8.95 6.29
N LEU A 155 25.87 8.50 7.40
CA LEU A 155 25.81 7.09 7.80
C LEU A 155 24.38 6.61 8.07
N THR A 156 23.52 7.48 8.62
CA THR A 156 22.10 7.21 8.84
C THR A 156 21.39 6.94 7.51
N PHE A 157 21.54 7.83 6.53
CA PHE A 157 20.90 7.68 5.22
C PHE A 157 21.47 6.51 4.41
N GLU A 158 22.79 6.31 4.41
CA GLU A 158 23.44 5.18 3.73
C GLU A 158 22.98 3.83 4.30
N SER A 159 22.81 3.73 5.62
CA SER A 159 22.32 2.52 6.28
C SER A 159 20.84 2.23 5.98
N ALA A 160 20.07 3.28 5.65
CA ALA A 160 18.64 3.22 5.36
C ALA A 160 18.31 3.23 3.86
N VAL A 161 19.30 3.22 2.96
CA VAL A 161 19.09 3.50 1.53
C VAL A 161 18.07 2.55 0.90
N VAL A 162 18.12 1.26 1.21
CA VAL A 162 17.21 0.26 0.63
C VAL A 162 15.78 0.48 1.10
N SER A 163 15.56 0.68 2.40
CA SER A 163 14.22 0.90 2.95
C SER A 163 13.62 2.23 2.50
N LEU A 164 14.44 3.29 2.39
CA LEU A 164 14.00 4.57 1.85
C LEU A 164 13.59 4.46 0.38
N ARG A 165 14.31 3.67 -0.43
CA ARG A 165 13.92 3.40 -1.83
C ARG A 165 12.57 2.68 -1.94
N LEU A 166 12.36 1.64 -1.11
CA LEU A 166 11.07 0.93 -1.03
C LEU A 166 9.94 1.89 -0.65
N LEU A 167 10.19 2.76 0.33
CA LEU A 167 9.24 3.77 0.78
C LEU A 167 8.91 4.76 -0.35
N MET A 168 9.94 5.32 -0.99
CA MET A 168 9.79 6.28 -2.09
C MET A 168 9.02 5.69 -3.25
N PHE A 169 9.24 4.42 -3.62
CA PHE A 169 8.45 3.77 -4.65
C PHE A 169 6.96 3.69 -4.26
N ASN A 170 6.66 3.21 -3.06
CA ASN A 170 5.28 3.05 -2.59
C ASN A 170 4.55 4.41 -2.55
N VAL A 171 5.23 5.47 -2.07
CA VAL A 171 4.69 6.84 -2.05
C VAL A 171 4.52 7.40 -3.46
N TRP A 172 5.49 7.17 -4.34
CA TRP A 172 5.38 7.56 -5.74
C TRP A 172 4.17 6.88 -6.41
N PHE A 173 4.01 5.57 -6.21
CA PHE A 173 2.87 4.81 -6.73
C PHE A 173 1.55 5.35 -6.17
N LEU A 174 1.49 5.60 -4.87
CA LEU A 174 0.31 6.16 -4.22
C LEU A 174 -0.13 7.47 -4.89
N ASN A 175 0.80 8.39 -5.11
CA ASN A 175 0.50 9.73 -5.62
C ASN A 175 0.32 9.79 -7.16
N ASN A 176 0.98 8.90 -7.91
CA ASN A 176 0.99 8.95 -9.38
C ASN A 176 0.11 7.86 -10.02
N VAL A 177 -0.35 6.89 -9.25
CA VAL A 177 -1.15 5.77 -9.76
C VAL A 177 -2.44 5.60 -8.98
N ALA A 178 -2.36 5.41 -7.65
CA ALA A 178 -3.51 4.99 -6.86
C ALA A 178 -4.48 6.12 -6.51
N LYS A 179 -3.95 7.30 -6.17
CA LYS A 179 -4.70 8.48 -5.70
C LYS A 179 -4.52 9.72 -6.58
N VAL A 180 -4.43 9.52 -7.90
CA VAL A 180 -4.34 10.64 -8.85
C VAL A 180 -5.67 11.42 -8.83
N PRO A 181 -5.66 12.74 -8.56
CA PRO A 181 -6.86 13.57 -8.63
C PRO A 181 -7.42 13.60 -10.06
N ARG A 182 -8.74 13.43 -10.21
CA ARG A 182 -9.42 13.43 -11.53
C ARG A 182 -10.66 14.30 -11.49
N ALA A 183 -10.89 15.09 -12.53
CA ALA A 183 -12.18 15.72 -12.74
C ALA A 183 -13.19 14.65 -13.25
N HIS A 184 -14.40 14.67 -12.70
CA HIS A 184 -15.53 13.91 -13.23
C HIS A 184 -16.39 14.85 -14.08
N PRO A 185 -16.58 14.57 -15.39
CA PRO A 185 -17.37 15.45 -16.27
C PRO A 185 -18.83 15.61 -15.83
N GLU A 186 -19.33 14.67 -15.04
CA GLU A 186 -20.74 14.58 -14.62
C GLU A 186 -21.01 15.35 -13.32
N ASP A 187 -19.95 15.71 -12.57
CA ASP A 187 -20.06 16.60 -11.43
C ASP A 187 -19.86 18.04 -11.92
N ASN A 188 -20.92 18.85 -11.94
CA ASN A 188 -20.90 20.29 -12.28
C ASN A 188 -20.02 21.16 -11.35
N ASN A 189 -19.24 20.53 -10.48
CA ASN A 189 -18.34 21.16 -9.53
C ASN A 189 -16.93 20.72 -9.92
N ASP A 190 -15.99 21.66 -10.03
CA ASP A 190 -14.58 21.47 -10.41
C ASP A 190 -13.77 20.66 -9.36
N LYS A 191 -14.42 19.67 -8.74
CA LYS A 191 -13.91 18.82 -7.68
C LYS A 191 -13.14 17.67 -8.31
N THR A 192 -11.86 17.62 -8.00
CA THR A 192 -11.04 16.47 -8.34
C THR A 192 -11.26 15.35 -7.33
N CYS A 193 -11.38 14.12 -7.83
CA CYS A 193 -11.63 12.91 -7.08
C CYS A 193 -10.42 11.97 -7.12
N ALA A 194 -10.00 11.48 -5.96
CA ALA A 194 -8.84 10.58 -5.79
C ALA A 194 -9.22 9.28 -5.05
N VAL A 195 -10.51 8.93 -5.04
CA VAL A 195 -11.01 7.74 -4.33
C VAL A 195 -10.60 6.45 -5.04
N ALA A 196 -10.47 5.38 -4.26
CA ALA A 196 -9.98 4.09 -4.73
C ALA A 196 -10.87 3.46 -5.84
N SER A 197 -12.19 3.71 -5.80
CA SER A 197 -13.13 3.22 -6.81
C SER A 197 -12.88 3.79 -8.22
N CYS A 198 -12.43 5.04 -8.33
CA CYS A 198 -12.08 5.64 -9.63
C CYS A 198 -10.85 4.97 -10.25
N THR A 199 -9.88 4.60 -9.41
CA THR A 199 -8.70 3.84 -9.86
C THR A 199 -9.06 2.43 -10.29
N LEU A 200 -9.96 1.76 -9.58
CA LEU A 200 -10.50 0.45 -9.98
C LEU A 200 -11.17 0.51 -11.35
N ALA A 201 -12.08 1.47 -11.58
CA ALA A 201 -12.74 1.65 -12.87
C ALA A 201 -11.75 1.86 -14.02
N ARG A 202 -10.61 2.53 -13.76
CA ARG A 202 -9.53 2.65 -14.75
C ARG A 202 -8.89 1.29 -15.04
N TYR A 203 -8.56 0.51 -14.02
CA TYR A 203 -7.98 -0.82 -14.22
C TYR A 203 -8.92 -1.72 -15.02
N GLU A 204 -10.22 -1.69 -14.74
CA GLU A 204 -11.23 -2.49 -15.46
C GLU A 204 -11.29 -2.13 -16.95
N ARG A 205 -11.25 -0.84 -17.29
CA ARG A 205 -11.17 -0.38 -18.70
C ARG A 205 -9.92 -0.86 -19.43
N MET A 206 -8.89 -1.25 -18.70
CA MET A 206 -7.62 -1.73 -19.24
C MET A 206 -7.43 -3.24 -18.99
N CYS A 207 -8.51 -3.95 -18.65
CA CYS A 207 -8.49 -5.39 -18.32
C CYS A 207 -7.43 -5.75 -17.26
N GLY A 208 -7.20 -4.86 -16.28
CA GLY A 208 -6.20 -5.03 -15.22
C GLY A 208 -4.75 -4.80 -15.64
N LEU A 209 -4.48 -4.41 -16.89
CA LEU A 209 -3.13 -4.15 -17.38
C LEU A 209 -2.78 -2.65 -17.28
N PRO A 210 -1.58 -2.29 -16.80
CA PRO A 210 -1.14 -0.91 -16.85
C PRO A 210 -0.81 -0.45 -18.28
N PRO A 211 -1.13 0.80 -18.66
CA PRO A 211 -0.67 1.39 -19.92
C PRO A 211 0.85 1.34 -20.03
N ARG A 212 1.38 1.13 -21.24
CA ARG A 212 2.83 1.18 -21.48
C ARG A 212 3.46 2.49 -20.99
N SER A 213 2.80 3.61 -21.23
CA SER A 213 3.24 4.93 -20.75
C SER A 213 3.34 5.02 -19.22
N GLN A 214 2.43 4.36 -18.49
CA GLN A 214 2.44 4.30 -17.04
C GLN A 214 3.57 3.39 -16.55
N VAL A 215 3.75 2.22 -17.18
CA VAL A 215 4.87 1.31 -16.90
C VAL A 215 6.21 2.02 -17.10
N GLU A 216 6.38 2.74 -18.21
CA GLU A 216 7.58 3.51 -18.48
C GLU A 216 7.78 4.67 -17.50
N ALA A 217 6.71 5.36 -17.10
CA ALA A 217 6.78 6.40 -16.09
C ALA A 217 7.23 5.85 -14.73
N VAL A 218 6.67 4.70 -14.33
CA VAL A 218 7.09 3.99 -13.11
C VAL A 218 8.55 3.56 -13.25
N HIS A 219 8.94 2.99 -14.39
CA HIS A 219 10.32 2.55 -14.62
C HIS A 219 11.28 3.73 -14.52
N ARG A 220 11.00 4.86 -15.18
CA ARG A 220 11.81 6.08 -15.07
C ARG A 220 11.90 6.59 -13.64
N ALA A 221 10.81 6.51 -12.87
CA ALA A 221 10.81 6.89 -11.46
C ALA A 221 11.68 5.92 -10.62
N VAL A 222 11.53 4.62 -10.81
CA VAL A 222 12.32 3.57 -10.15
C VAL A 222 13.80 3.73 -10.46
N THR A 223 14.21 3.95 -11.71
CA THR A 223 15.62 4.14 -12.08
C THR A 223 16.24 5.39 -11.47
N ARG A 224 15.44 6.42 -11.13
CA ARG A 224 15.93 7.60 -10.40
C ARG A 224 16.05 7.37 -8.89
N ILE A 225 15.32 6.39 -8.37
CA ILE A 225 15.29 6.02 -6.95
C ILE A 225 16.38 4.97 -6.64
N CYS A 226 16.59 4.00 -7.53
CA CYS A 226 17.62 2.97 -7.49
C CYS A 226 19.03 3.50 -7.79
#